data_AF-A0A352EW81-F1
#
_entry.id   AF-A0A352EW81-F1
#
_cell.length_a   1.000
_cell.length_b   1.000
_cell.length_c   1.000
_cell.angle_alpha   90.00
_cell.angle_beta   90.00
_cell.angle_gamma   90.00
#
_symmetry.space_group_name_H-M   'P 1'
#
loop_
_entity.id
_entity.type
_entity.pdbx_description
1 polymer ?
#
loop_
_entity_poly.entity_id
_entity_poly.type
_entity_poly.pdbx_seq_one_letter_code
_entity_poly.pdbx_strand_id
1 'polypeptide(L)' 'MEKVRRYRATASLYRQTAAFRPLQKWSLLEQAERWDRLAVAELEDYFNFNSPDYDEELHVTPYANERCEMVAAA' A
#
# COMPACT_ATOMS: atom_id res chain seq x y z
N MET A 1 -9.80 8.54 7.58
CA MET A 1 -8.76 7.49 7.75
C MET A 1 -9.16 6.28 8.59
N GLU A 2 -10.24 6.30 9.38
CA GLU A 2 -10.60 5.15 10.24
C GLU A 2 -10.89 3.85 9.46
N LYS A 3 -11.61 3.94 8.34
CA LYS A 3 -11.88 2.79 7.46
C LYS A 3 -10.60 2.14 6.93
N VAL A 4 -9.64 2.94 6.46
CA VAL A 4 -8.32 2.47 6.00
C VAL A 4 -7.62 1.67 7.09
N ARG A 5 -7.63 2.18 8.35
CA ARG A 5 -7.04 1.46 9.49
C ARG A 5 -7.74 0.14 9.75
N ARG A 6 -9.09 0.12 9.74
CA ARG A 6 -9.87 -1.10 9.90
C ARG A 6 -9.57 -2.12 8.81
N TYR A 7 -9.60 -1.73 7.54
CA TYR A 7 -9.32 -2.64 6.42
C TYR A 7 -7.91 -3.23 6.48
N ARG A 8 -6.88 -2.42 6.75
CA ARG A 8 -5.50 -2.91 6.92
C ARG A 8 -5.35 -3.85 8.11
N ALA A 9 -6.03 -3.57 9.23
CA ALA A 9 -6.02 -4.46 10.38
C ALA A 9 -6.66 -5.81 10.04
N THR A 10 -7.81 -5.79 9.34
CA THR A 10 -8.47 -7.01 8.86
C THR A 10 -7.58 -7.80 7.89
N ALA A 11 -6.96 -7.15 6.91
CA ALA A 11 -6.01 -7.80 6.00
C ALA A 11 -4.84 -8.44 6.74
N SER A 12 -4.30 -7.76 7.75
CA SER A 12 -3.22 -8.29 8.60
C SER A 12 -3.65 -9.53 9.37
N LEU A 13 -4.88 -9.53 9.92
CA LEU A 13 -5.45 -10.69 10.61
C LEU A 13 -5.58 -11.90 9.68
N TYR A 14 -6.03 -11.70 8.44
CA TYR A 14 -6.11 -12.78 7.44
C TYR A 14 -4.73 -13.36 7.13
N ARG A 15 -3.70 -12.53 6.96
CA ARG A 15 -2.31 -12.99 6.75
C ARG A 15 -1.77 -13.78 7.93
N GLN A 16 -2.00 -13.28 9.16
CA GLN A 16 -1.63 -13.99 10.38
C GLN A 16 -2.33 -15.34 10.46
N THR A 17 -3.64 -15.38 10.18
CA THR A 17 -4.42 -16.62 10.18
C THR A 17 -3.91 -17.62 9.12
N ALA A 18 -3.52 -17.12 7.93
CA ALA A 18 -2.99 -17.94 6.85
C ALA A 18 -1.66 -18.63 7.23
N ALA A 19 -0.84 -18.03 8.10
CA ALA A 19 0.40 -18.63 8.59
C ALA A 19 0.15 -19.88 9.44
N PHE A 20 -0.98 -19.95 10.15
CA PHE A 20 -1.35 -21.07 11.01
C PHE A 20 -2.32 -22.07 10.36
N ARG A 21 -2.82 -21.79 9.15
CA ARG A 21 -3.82 -22.62 8.45
C ARG A 21 -3.37 -22.98 7.03
N PRO A 22 -2.39 -23.88 6.86
CA PRO A 22 -1.79 -24.18 5.56
C PRO A 22 -2.79 -24.67 4.51
N LEU A 23 -3.79 -25.46 4.92
CA LEU A 23 -4.85 -25.96 4.02
C LEU A 23 -5.75 -24.83 3.45
N GLN A 24 -5.94 -23.75 4.22
CA GLN A 24 -6.79 -22.61 3.84
C GLN A 24 -5.97 -21.39 3.40
N LYS A 25 -4.63 -21.50 3.37
CA LYS A 25 -3.69 -20.39 3.21
C LYS A 25 -4.04 -19.51 2.01
N TRP A 26 -4.26 -20.12 0.85
CA TRP A 26 -4.54 -19.37 -0.39
C TRP A 26 -5.84 -18.58 -0.32
N SER A 27 -6.93 -19.19 0.17
CA SER A 27 -8.21 -18.48 0.34
C SER A 27 -8.08 -17.35 1.37
N LEU A 28 -7.35 -17.55 2.46
CA LEU A 28 -7.11 -16.50 3.46
C LEU A 28 -6.26 -15.34 2.91
N LEU A 29 -5.26 -15.63 2.08
CA LEU A 29 -4.44 -14.61 1.43
C LEU A 29 -5.23 -13.82 0.38
N GLU A 30 -6.11 -14.48 -0.39
CA GLU A 30 -7.03 -13.81 -1.31
C GLU A 30 -7.96 -12.84 -0.56
N GLN A 31 -8.49 -13.28 0.59
CA GLN A 31 -9.31 -12.41 1.43
C GLN A 31 -8.49 -11.23 1.98
N ALA A 32 -7.24 -11.44 2.39
CA ALA A 32 -6.36 -10.36 2.82
C ALA A 32 -6.15 -9.32 1.70
N GLU A 33 -5.88 -9.78 0.48
CA GLU A 33 -5.68 -8.90 -0.68
C GLU A 33 -6.92 -8.07 -0.98
N ARG A 34 -8.12 -8.66 -0.91
CA ARG A 34 -9.38 -7.94 -1.09
C ARG A 34 -9.50 -6.76 -0.12
N TRP A 35 -9.18 -6.96 1.15
CA TRP A 35 -9.23 -5.90 2.16
C TRP A 35 -8.19 -4.81 1.92
N ASP A 36 -6.98 -5.17 1.48
CA ASP A 36 -5.98 -4.16 1.15
C ASP A 36 -6.39 -3.31 -0.06
N ARG A 37 -7.00 -3.91 -1.09
CA ARG A 37 -7.53 -3.14 -2.23
C ARG A 37 -8.60 -2.15 -1.79
N LEU A 38 -9.48 -2.52 -0.86
CA LEU A 38 -10.46 -1.59 -0.28
C LEU A 38 -9.79 -0.47 0.53
N ALA A 39 -8.70 -0.76 1.24
CA ALA A 39 -7.93 0.26 1.95
C ALA A 39 -7.24 1.24 1.01
N VAL A 40 -6.72 0.76 -0.12
CA VAL A 40 -6.12 1.59 -1.18
C VAL A 40 -7.19 2.47 -1.84
N ALA A 41 -8.32 1.89 -2.25
CA ALA A 41 -9.41 2.67 -2.85
C ALA A 41 -9.91 3.79 -1.94
N GLU A 42 -10.12 3.53 -0.64
CA GLU A 42 -10.54 4.58 0.31
C GLU A 42 -9.45 5.65 0.52
N LEU A 43 -8.17 5.30 0.37
CA LEU A 43 -7.08 6.28 0.39
C LEU A 43 -7.09 7.14 -0.87
N GLU A 44 -7.20 6.52 -2.04
CA GLU A 44 -7.28 7.20 -3.33
C GLU A 44 -8.47 8.16 -3.34
N ASP A 45 -9.65 7.72 -2.89
CA ASP A 45 -10.84 8.58 -2.78
C ASP A 45 -10.61 9.77 -1.84
N TYR A 46 -9.98 9.54 -0.68
CA TYR A 46 -9.66 10.62 0.27
C TYR A 46 -8.67 11.63 -0.33
N PHE A 47 -7.66 11.18 -1.06
CA PHE A 47 -6.69 12.07 -1.70
C PHE A 47 -7.28 12.78 -2.92
N ASN A 48 -8.10 12.10 -3.73
CA ASN A 48 -8.79 12.71 -4.86
C ASN A 48 -9.78 13.80 -4.42
N PHE A 49 -10.50 13.56 -3.32
CA PHE A 49 -11.43 14.56 -2.76
C PHE A 49 -10.71 15.77 -2.12
N ASN A 50 -9.56 15.53 -1.49
CA ASN A 50 -8.80 16.58 -0.82
C ASN A 50 -7.67 17.16 -1.68
N SER A 51 -7.54 16.74 -2.94
CA SER A 51 -6.70 17.44 -3.90
C SER A 51 -7.47 18.70 -4.30
N PRO A 52 -7.02 19.90 -3.91
CA PRO A 52 -7.44 21.07 -4.67
C PRO A 52 -7.03 20.84 -6.13
N ASP A 53 -7.81 21.36 -7.07
CA ASP A 53 -7.41 21.43 -8.48
C ASP A 53 -6.06 22.15 -8.56
N TYR A 54 -4.98 21.39 -8.57
CA TYR A 54 -3.67 21.87 -8.96
C TYR A 54 -3.61 21.68 -10.47
N ASP A 55 -4.16 22.64 -11.21
CA ASP A 55 -4.00 22.81 -12.65
C ASP A 55 -2.56 23.27 -13.02
N GLU A 56 -1.55 22.94 -12.21
CA GLU A 56 -0.20 23.47 -12.40
C GLU A 56 0.84 22.34 -12.31
N GLU A 57 1.36 22.04 -13.50
CA GLU A 57 2.67 21.50 -13.83
C GLU A 57 3.36 20.62 -12.78
N LEU A 58 3.53 19.36 -13.17
CA LEU A 58 4.40 18.34 -12.63
C LEU A 58 5.79 18.87 -12.18
N HIS A 59 5.88 19.47 -10.99
CA HIS A 59 7.15 19.66 -10.29
C HIS A 59 7.60 18.28 -9.79
N VAL A 60 8.33 17.58 -10.65
CA VAL A 60 9.17 16.43 -10.29
C VAL A 60 10.05 16.87 -9.13
N THR A 61 9.74 16.41 -7.93
CA THR A 61 10.65 16.57 -6.79
C THR A 61 11.88 15.69 -7.05
N PRO A 62 13.12 16.21 -6.96
CA PRO A 62 14.31 15.45 -7.30
C PRO A 62 14.75 14.48 -6.18
N TYR A 63 13.86 14.09 -5.27
CA TYR A 63 14.19 13.19 -4.14
C TYR A 63 14.14 11.70 -4.50
N ALA A 64 14.57 11.37 -5.71
CA ALA A 64 14.76 10.00 -6.14
C ALA A 64 16.04 9.84 -6.97
N ASN A 65 17.19 10.33 -6.47
CA ASN A 65 18.49 9.75 -6.87
C ASN A 65 19.67 10.15 -5.95
N GLU A 66 19.76 9.55 -4.76
CA GLU A 66 21.06 9.44 -4.06
C GLU A 66 21.56 7.98 -4.14
N ARG A 67 22.03 7.67 -5.35
CA ARG A 67 23.18 6.81 -5.70
C ARG A 67 23.39 5.55 -4.85
N CYS A 68 22.89 4.44 -5.38
CA CYS A 68 23.59 3.16 -5.30
C CYS A 68 24.72 3.16 -6.35
N GLU A 69 25.89 3.71 -6.00
CA GLU A 69 27.13 3.46 -6.75
C GLU A 69 28.05 2.60 -5.92
N MET A 70 27.92 1.29 -6.11
CA MET A 70 29.02 0.35 -5.92
C MET A 70 30.00 0.52 -7.09
N VAL A 71 31.15 1.19 -6.90
CA VAL A 71 32.32 0.94 -7.75
C VAL A 71 33.61 1.13 -6.95
N ALA A 72 34.47 0.12 -7.04
CA ALA A 72 35.80 0.00 -6.48
C ALA A 72 36.79 1.06 -7.00
N ALA A 73 37.75 1.45 -6.16
CA ALA A 73 39.04 1.95 -6.59
C ALA A 73 40.13 1.10 -5.92
N ALA A 74 40.97 0.51 -6.78
CA ALA A 74 42.13 -0.31 -6.47
C ALA A 74 43.32 0.52 -5.99
#